data_AF-A0A2V1B0U0-F1
#
_entry.id   AF-A0A2V1B0U0-F1
#
_cell.length_a   1.000
_cell.length_b   1.000
_cell.length_c   1.000
_cell.angle_alpha   90.00
_cell.angle_beta   90.00
_cell.angle_gamma   90.00
#
_symmetry.space_group_name_H-M   'P 1'
#
loop_
_entity.id
_entity.type
_entity.pdbx_description
1 polymer ?
#
loop_
_entity_poly.entity_id
_entity_poly.type
_entity_poly.pdbx_seq_one_letter_code
_entity_poly.pdbx_strand_id
1 'polypeptide(L)'
;MDMEHVDNLNFLVFLGAQGKEYIDVIRDMFPKHFDPLVFVSSNIDSRFTENPYFHCSDTETCKELARYFEIMDPLGGGNYPLNYLIVIDSDSVVRCKLPIRIGSHYCPHQKFGVSLPQLKGLIDEFLDFFMEHSITIIM
;
A
#
# COMPACT_ATOMS: atom_id res chain seq x y z
N MET A 1 -12.47 7.14 19.24
CA MET A 1 -11.18 6.43 19.32
C MET A 1 -10.23 7.35 18.62
N ASP A 2 -9.53 8.16 19.41
CA ASP A 2 -8.71 9.24 18.89
C ASP A 2 -7.51 8.63 18.15
N MET A 3 -7.38 8.98 16.86
CA MET A 3 -6.42 8.41 15.90
C MET A 3 -4.99 8.94 16.09
N GLU A 4 -4.64 9.50 17.27
CA GLU A 4 -3.34 10.15 17.54
C GLU A 4 -2.16 9.15 17.59
N HIS A 5 -2.34 7.86 17.28
CA HIS A 5 -1.33 6.81 17.52
C HIS A 5 -0.92 6.03 16.26
N VAL A 6 -1.45 6.39 15.08
CA VAL A 6 -1.05 5.80 13.79
C VAL A 6 0.19 6.50 13.21
N ASP A 7 0.67 7.58 13.83
CA ASP A 7 1.78 8.42 13.36
C ASP A 7 3.12 7.68 13.18
N ASN A 8 3.19 6.41 13.58
CA ASN A 8 4.38 5.57 13.52
C ASN A 8 4.42 4.59 12.34
N LEU A 9 3.41 4.53 11.46
CA LEU A 9 3.39 3.60 10.33
C LEU A 9 2.94 4.29 9.04
N ASN A 10 3.69 4.07 7.95
CA ASN A 10 3.31 4.45 6.59
C ASN A 10 2.93 3.20 5.79
N PHE A 11 1.77 3.25 5.14
CA PHE A 11 1.25 2.19 4.29
C PHE A 11 1.37 2.61 2.83
N LEU A 12 2.26 1.97 2.09
CA LEU A 12 2.43 2.16 0.65
C LEU A 12 1.71 1.02 -0.10
N VAL A 13 0.66 1.35 -0.83
CA VAL A 13 -0.07 0.40 -1.66
C VAL A 13 0.35 0.57 -3.11
N PHE A 14 1.23 -0.31 -3.56
CA PHE A 14 1.67 -0.39 -4.95
C PHE A 14 0.62 -1.10 -5.78
N LEU A 15 0.22 -0.49 -6.90
CA LEU A 15 -0.81 -1.01 -7.78
C LEU A 15 -0.34 -1.00 -9.23
N GLY A 16 -0.48 -2.14 -9.89
CA GLY A 16 -0.21 -2.27 -11.32
C GLY A 16 -1.32 -1.65 -12.17
N ALA A 17 -1.19 -1.80 -13.49
CA ALA A 17 -2.08 -1.17 -14.47
C ALA A 17 -3.57 -1.46 -14.23
N GLN A 18 -3.94 -2.68 -13.83
CA GLN A 18 -5.30 -3.04 -13.45
C GLN A 18 -5.60 -2.82 -11.96
N GLY A 19 -4.58 -2.86 -11.11
CA GLY A 19 -4.74 -2.73 -9.65
C GLY A 19 -5.28 -1.36 -9.24
N LYS A 20 -4.90 -0.30 -9.97
CA LYS A 20 -5.33 1.08 -9.68
C LYS A 20 -6.83 1.32 -9.79
N GLU A 21 -7.56 0.44 -10.49
CA GLU A 21 -9.03 0.48 -10.56
C GLU A 21 -9.69 0.12 -9.21
N TYR A 22 -8.92 -0.40 -8.26
CA TYR A 22 -9.37 -0.81 -6.92
C TYR A 22 -8.98 0.18 -5.82
N ILE A 23 -8.47 1.38 -6.15
CA ILE A 23 -8.05 2.39 -5.16
C ILE A 23 -9.18 2.68 -4.15
N ASP A 24 -10.39 2.96 -4.63
CA ASP A 24 -11.56 3.20 -3.77
C ASP A 24 -11.85 2.02 -2.84
N VAL A 25 -11.86 0.80 -3.41
CA VAL A 25 -12.15 -0.44 -2.69
C VAL A 25 -11.12 -0.69 -1.58
N ILE A 26 -9.84 -0.44 -1.87
CA ILE A 26 -8.75 -0.59 -0.88
C ILE A 26 -8.85 0.52 0.17
N ARG A 27 -9.15 1.76 -0.23
CA ARG A 27 -9.29 2.90 0.69
C ARG A 27 -10.37 2.64 1.75
N ASP A 28 -11.47 2.00 1.38
CA ASP A 28 -12.58 1.63 2.26
C ASP A 28 -12.21 0.51 3.27
N MET A 29 -11.06 -0.15 3.11
CA MET A 29 -10.55 -1.11 4.08
C MET A 29 -9.86 -0.43 5.27
N PHE A 30 -9.43 0.81 5.11
CA PHE A 30 -8.76 1.59 6.16
C PHE A 30 -9.76 2.49 6.92
N PRO A 31 -9.41 2.94 8.13
CA PRO A 31 -10.18 3.95 8.85
C PRO A 31 -10.48 5.20 8.00
N LYS A 32 -11.59 5.88 8.30
CA LYS A 32 -11.90 7.17 7.67
C LYS A 32 -10.83 8.19 8.04
N HIS A 33 -10.34 8.96 7.06
CA HIS A 33 -9.23 9.92 7.22
C HIS A 33 -7.94 9.30 7.78
N PHE A 34 -7.36 8.34 7.05
CA PHE A 34 -6.13 7.64 7.42
C PHE A 34 -4.98 8.17 6.58
N ASP A 35 -4.35 9.23 7.07
CA ASP A 35 -3.30 9.98 6.36
C ASP A 35 -2.04 9.16 6.01
N PRO A 36 -1.63 8.14 6.79
CA PRO A 36 -0.43 7.38 6.45
C PRO A 36 -0.56 6.42 5.26
N LEU A 37 -1.74 6.36 4.62
CA LEU A 37 -1.98 5.53 3.43
C LEU A 37 -1.64 6.30 2.15
N VAL A 38 -0.66 5.80 1.40
CA VAL A 38 -0.25 6.33 0.10
C VAL A 38 -0.43 5.28 -0.99
N PHE A 39 -1.14 5.64 -2.06
CA PHE A 39 -1.27 4.82 -3.26
C PHE A 39 -0.14 5.11 -4.24
N VAL A 40 0.53 4.06 -4.71
CA VAL A 40 1.70 4.16 -5.59
C VAL A 40 1.45 3.41 -6.89
N SER A 41 1.24 4.15 -7.97
CA SER A 41 1.00 3.61 -9.31
C SER A 41 1.36 4.65 -10.36
N SER A 42 1.65 4.17 -11.58
CA SER A 42 1.78 5.06 -12.73
C SER A 42 0.42 5.43 -13.31
N ASN A 43 0.29 6.66 -13.82
CA ASN A 43 -0.91 7.17 -14.49
C ASN A 43 -2.19 6.97 -13.65
N ILE A 44 -2.14 7.37 -12.37
CA ILE A 44 -3.33 7.43 -11.52
C ILE A 44 -4.31 8.45 -12.10
N ASP A 45 -5.60 8.13 -12.07
CA ASP A 45 -6.66 9.02 -12.56
C ASP A 45 -6.71 10.32 -11.76
N SER A 46 -6.93 11.44 -12.43
CA SER A 46 -6.93 12.76 -11.81
C SER A 46 -7.97 12.90 -10.71
N ARG A 47 -9.07 12.14 -10.77
CA ARG A 47 -10.10 12.08 -9.72
C ARG A 47 -9.55 11.71 -8.34
N PHE A 48 -8.45 10.96 -8.29
CA PHE A 48 -7.78 10.59 -7.05
C PHE A 48 -6.73 11.63 -6.67
N THR A 49 -5.93 12.10 -7.62
CA THR A 49 -4.84 13.06 -7.33
C THR A 49 -5.35 14.46 -6.96
N GLU A 50 -6.52 14.85 -7.45
CA GLU A 50 -7.16 16.14 -7.14
C GLU A 50 -8.00 16.09 -5.85
N ASN A 51 -8.21 14.89 -5.29
CA ASN A 51 -9.02 14.70 -4.09
C ASN A 51 -8.13 14.68 -2.83
N PRO A 52 -8.32 15.62 -1.88
CA PRO A 52 -7.47 15.70 -0.69
C PRO A 52 -7.60 14.49 0.25
N TYR A 53 -8.59 13.63 0.08
CA TYR A 53 -8.75 12.39 0.86
C TYR A 53 -7.88 11.23 0.37
N PHE A 54 -7.12 11.42 -0.70
CA PHE A 54 -6.21 10.42 -1.27
C PHE A 54 -4.79 10.98 -1.35
N HIS A 55 -3.83 10.22 -0.84
CA HIS A 55 -2.43 10.46 -1.07
C HIS A 55 -1.96 9.54 -2.19
N CYS A 56 -1.52 10.12 -3.31
CA CYS A 56 -1.07 9.38 -4.48
C CYS A 56 0.31 9.85 -4.89
N SER A 57 1.19 8.92 -5.27
CA SER A 57 2.46 9.26 -5.90
C SER A 57 2.24 9.78 -7.32
N ASP A 58 3.16 10.61 -7.81
CA ASP A 58 3.30 10.81 -9.26
C ASP A 58 3.93 9.58 -9.95
N THR A 59 3.91 9.59 -11.28
CA THR A 59 4.41 8.48 -12.12
C THR A 59 5.92 8.25 -11.98
N GLU A 60 6.75 9.29 -11.81
CA GLU A 60 8.20 9.11 -11.72
C GLU A 60 8.59 8.57 -10.34
N THR A 61 8.00 9.13 -9.27
CA THR A 61 8.12 8.62 -7.90
C THR A 61 7.69 7.14 -7.83
N CYS A 62 6.59 6.78 -8.51
CA CYS A 62 6.17 5.38 -8.60
C CYS A 62 7.25 4.47 -9.18
N LYS A 63 7.90 4.86 -10.29
CA LYS A 63 8.94 4.05 -10.94
C LYS A 63 10.18 3.92 -10.07
N GLU A 64 10.61 5.00 -9.41
CA GLU A 64 11.76 5.01 -8.52
C GLU A 64 11.55 4.07 -7.33
N LEU A 65 10.41 4.22 -6.63
CA LEU A 65 10.06 3.37 -5.50
C LEU A 65 9.90 1.90 -5.92
N ALA A 66 9.24 1.64 -7.05
CA ALA A 66 9.04 0.27 -7.52
C ALA A 66 10.35 -0.42 -7.93
N ARG A 67 11.34 0.32 -8.45
CA ARG A 67 12.70 -0.18 -8.67
C ARG A 67 13.43 -0.43 -7.34
N TYR A 68 13.37 0.52 -6.41
CA TYR A 68 13.99 0.39 -5.09
C TYR A 68 13.50 -0.86 -4.35
N PHE A 69 12.18 -1.12 -4.39
CA PHE A 69 11.60 -2.31 -3.79
C PHE A 69 11.67 -3.55 -4.69
N GLU A 70 12.26 -3.49 -5.89
CA GLU A 70 12.37 -4.63 -6.82
C GLU A 70 11.00 -5.27 -7.14
N ILE A 71 9.99 -4.44 -7.35
CA ILE A 71 8.61 -4.85 -7.65
C ILE A 71 8.11 -4.29 -8.99
N MET A 72 9.01 -3.90 -9.90
CA MET A 72 8.61 -3.55 -11.25
C MET A 72 7.95 -4.73 -11.98
N ASP A 73 6.86 -4.47 -12.70
CA ASP A 73 6.22 -5.45 -13.55
C ASP A 73 7.06 -5.65 -14.83
N PRO A 74 7.66 -6.84 -15.04
CA PRO A 74 8.46 -7.12 -16.24
C PRO A 74 7.63 -7.15 -17.53
N LEU A 75 6.32 -7.38 -17.45
CA LEU A 75 5.42 -7.40 -18.62
C LEU A 75 4.79 -6.03 -18.88
N GLY A 76 4.73 -5.17 -17.87
CA GLY A 76 4.22 -3.79 -17.97
C GLY A 76 5.16 -2.82 -18.70
N GLY A 77 6.15 -3.31 -19.45
CA GLY A 77 7.15 -2.51 -20.14
C GLY A 77 8.00 -1.63 -19.21
N GLY A 78 8.11 -2.01 -17.93
CA GLY A 78 8.81 -1.20 -16.93
C GLY A 78 8.08 0.09 -16.54
N ASN A 79 6.77 0.18 -16.79
CA ASN A 79 5.97 1.36 -16.46
C ASN A 79 5.10 1.19 -15.22
N TYR A 80 4.82 -0.03 -14.78
CA TYR A 80 3.93 -0.28 -13.64
C TYR A 80 4.63 -1.12 -12.58
N PRO A 81 4.32 -0.90 -11.30
CA PRO A 81 4.70 -1.85 -10.27
C PRO A 81 3.79 -3.08 -10.33
N LEU A 82 4.23 -4.16 -9.70
CA LEU A 82 3.38 -5.26 -9.26
C LEU A 82 2.55 -4.81 -8.05
N ASN A 83 1.44 -5.51 -7.80
CA ASN A 83 0.56 -5.19 -6.67
C ASN A 83 1.18 -5.61 -5.33
N TYR A 84 1.49 -4.66 -4.45
CA TYR A 84 2.11 -4.90 -3.15
C TYR A 84 1.55 -3.96 -2.07
N LEU A 85 1.49 -4.47 -0.84
CA LEU A 85 1.44 -3.67 0.36
C LEU A 85 2.85 -3.60 0.95
N ILE A 86 3.34 -2.39 1.22
CA ILE A 86 4.56 -2.16 1.97
C ILE A 86 4.21 -1.33 3.20
N VAL A 87 4.66 -1.75 4.37
CA VAL A 87 4.47 -1.03 5.62
C VAL A 87 5.84 -0.66 6.16
N ILE A 88 6.03 0.63 6.44
CA ILE A 88 7.27 1.21 6.94
C ILE A 88 6.96 1.88 8.27
N ASP A 89 7.81 1.70 9.28
CA ASP A 89 7.64 2.37 10.57
C ASP A 89 8.32 3.75 10.65
N SER A 90 8.22 4.40 11.82
CA SER A 90 8.84 5.70 12.11
C SER A 90 10.36 5.68 12.08
N ASP A 91 10.98 4.53 12.34
CA ASP A 91 12.44 4.32 12.22
C ASP A 91 12.86 4.09 10.76
N SER A 92 11.95 4.27 9.79
CA SER A 92 12.15 4.02 8.36
C SER A 92 12.48 2.55 8.04
N VAL A 93 12.05 1.61 8.88
CA VAL A 93 12.25 0.18 8.71
C VAL A 93 11.04 -0.44 8.01
N VAL A 94 11.28 -1.23 6.97
CA VAL A 94 10.23 -2.00 6.29
C VAL A 94 9.77 -3.15 7.19
N ARG A 95 8.59 -3.01 7.77
CA ARG A 95 7.94 -4.04 8.61
C ARG A 95 7.19 -5.08 7.80
N CYS A 96 6.72 -4.70 6.62
CA CYS A 96 5.97 -5.59 5.74
C CYS A 96 6.28 -5.31 4.27
N LYS A 97 6.41 -6.37 3.47
CA LYS A 97 6.44 -6.32 2.01
C LYS A 97 5.65 -7.52 1.49
N LEU A 98 4.39 -7.31 1.18
CA LEU A 98 3.43 -8.38 0.91
C LEU A 98 2.79 -8.23 -0.47
N PRO A 99 2.85 -9.24 -1.35
CA PRO A 99 2.12 -9.22 -2.61
C PRO A 99 0.60 -9.20 -2.38
N ILE A 100 -0.12 -8.37 -3.14
CA ILE A 100 -1.59 -8.32 -3.15
C ILE A 100 -2.09 -9.00 -4.42
N ARG A 101 -3.01 -9.95 -4.27
CA ARG A 101 -3.66 -10.63 -5.39
C ARG A 101 -4.98 -9.94 -5.70
N ILE A 102 -5.00 -9.25 -6.84
CA ILE A 102 -6.15 -8.58 -7.42
C ILE A 102 -6.52 -9.31 -8.71
N GLY A 103 -7.79 -9.67 -8.85
CA GLY A 103 -8.31 -10.44 -10.00
C GLY A 103 -8.16 -11.96 -9.87
N SER A 104 -8.76 -12.68 -10.82
CA SER A 104 -8.88 -14.14 -10.84
C SER A 104 -7.81 -14.86 -11.68
N HIS A 105 -7.01 -14.10 -12.44
CA HIS A 105 -6.07 -14.69 -13.39
C HIS A 105 -4.67 -14.86 -12.78
N TYR A 106 -4.13 -16.07 -12.94
CA TYR A 106 -2.76 -16.39 -12.59
C TYR A 106 -1.82 -15.78 -13.64
N CYS A 107 -1.04 -14.78 -13.25
CA CYS A 107 0.07 -14.30 -14.07
C CYS A 107 1.37 -14.96 -13.61
N PRO A 108 2.34 -15.25 -14.50
CA PRO A 108 3.63 -15.86 -14.14
C PRO A 108 4.42 -15.10 -13.05
N HIS A 109 4.09 -13.83 -12.84
CA HIS A 109 4.69 -12.95 -11.84
C HIS A 109 3.83 -12.75 -10.59
N GLN A 110 2.67 -13.41 -10.49
CA GLN A 110 1.92 -13.47 -9.24
C GLN A 110 2.75 -14.22 -8.21
N LYS A 111 2.98 -13.54 -7.09
CA LYS A 111 3.62 -14.14 -5.92
C LYS A 111 2.57 -14.62 -4.93
N PHE A 112 2.98 -15.54 -4.07
CA PHE A 112 2.17 -15.90 -2.91
C PHE A 112 1.90 -14.64 -2.08
N GLY A 113 0.65 -14.41 -1.71
CA GLY A 113 0.24 -13.17 -1.09
C GLY A 113 -1.24 -13.13 -0.73
N VAL A 114 -1.65 -12.02 -0.15
CA VAL A 114 -3.01 -11.83 0.37
C VAL A 114 -3.96 -11.52 -0.78
N SER A 115 -5.14 -12.13 -0.78
CA SER A 115 -6.19 -11.76 -1.74
C SER A 115 -6.89 -10.49 -1.28
N LEU A 116 -7.47 -9.73 -2.21
CA LEU A 116 -8.21 -8.51 -1.88
C LEU A 116 -9.29 -8.71 -0.78
N PRO A 117 -10.09 -9.81 -0.75
CA PRO A 117 -11.04 -10.06 0.34
C PRO A 117 -10.40 -10.29 1.72
N GLN A 118 -9.15 -10.78 1.75
CA GLN A 118 -8.41 -11.05 2.99
C GLN A 118 -7.59 -9.84 3.46
N LEU A 119 -7.39 -8.85 2.58
CA LEU A 119 -6.52 -7.70 2.85
C LEU A 119 -7.00 -6.88 4.05
N LYS A 120 -8.32 -6.70 4.22
CA LYS A 120 -8.88 -5.96 5.34
C LYS A 120 -8.50 -6.56 6.70
N GLY A 121 -8.69 -7.87 6.87
CA GLY A 121 -8.37 -8.53 8.15
C GLY A 121 -6.89 -8.43 8.50
N LEU A 122 -6.01 -8.45 7.48
CA LEU A 122 -4.58 -8.22 7.68
C LEU A 122 -4.28 -6.77 8.11
N ILE A 123 -4.94 -5.78 7.49
CA ILE A 123 -4.79 -4.37 7.87
C ILE A 123 -5.23 -4.19 9.33
N ASP A 124 -6.39 -4.73 9.70
CA ASP A 124 -6.91 -4.69 11.07
C ASP A 124 -5.90 -5.30 12.06
N GLU A 125 -5.33 -6.48 11.74
CA GLU A 125 -4.30 -7.12 12.57
C GLU A 125 -3.02 -6.29 12.69
N PHE A 126 -2.56 -5.66 11.60
CA PHE A 126 -1.40 -4.75 11.64
C PHE A 126 -1.68 -3.55 12.55
N LEU A 127 -2.84 -2.93 12.37
CA LEU A 127 -3.24 -1.76 13.15
C LEU A 127 -3.36 -2.11 14.63
N ASP A 128 -4.00 -3.23 14.97
CA ASP A 128 -4.12 -3.71 16.34
C ASP A 128 -2.75 -4.02 16.95
N PHE A 129 -1.89 -4.77 16.25
CA PHE A 129 -0.56 -5.13 16.76
C PHE A 129 0.28 -3.89 17.08
N PHE A 130 0.38 -2.93 16.17
CA PHE A 130 1.23 -1.75 16.38
C PHE A 130 0.58 -0.70 17.30
N MET A 131 -0.76 -0.66 17.42
CA MET A 131 -1.41 0.15 18.45
C MET A 131 -1.22 -0.44 19.85
N GLU A 132 -1.36 -1.76 20.01
CA GLU A 132 -1.16 -2.46 21.29
C GLU A 132 0.31 -2.50 21.73
N HIS A 133 1.24 -2.64 20.79
CA HIS A 133 2.68 -2.74 21.05
C HIS A 133 3.37 -1.37 20.90
N SER A 134 2.72 -0.31 21.39
CA SER A 134 3.41 0.91 21.83
C SER A 134 4.28 0.60 23.07
N ILE A 135 5.22 -0.34 22.89
CA ILE A 135 6.20 -0.78 23.86
C ILE A 135 7.17 0.37 24.03
N THR A 136 7.03 1.02 25.17
CA THR A 136 8.07 1.68 25.96
C THR A 136 9.46 1.60 25.31
N ILE A 137 9.83 2.62 24.52
CA ILE A 137 11.24 2.95 24.38
C ILE A 137 11.64 3.50 25.74
N ILE A 138 12.12 2.62 26.62
CA ILE A 138 12.83 3.04 27.82
C ILE A 138 14.11 3.71 27.31
N MET A 139 14.28 4.96 27.74
CA MET A 139 15.42 5.86 27.60
C MET A 139 16.78 5.20 27.35
#